data_AF-A0A7X8Q781-F1
#
_entry.id   AF-A0A7X8Q781-F1
#
_cell.length_a   1.000
_cell.length_b   1.000
_cell.length_c   1.000
_cell.angle_alpha   90.00
_cell.angle_beta   90.00
_cell.angle_gamma   90.00
#
_symmetry.space_group_name_H-M   'P 1'
#
loop_
_entity.id
_entity.type
_entity.pdbx_description
1 polymer ?
#
loop_
_entity_poly.entity_id
_entity_poly.type
_entity_poly.pdbx_seq_one_letter_code
_entity_poly.pdbx_strand_id
1 'polypeptide(L)' 'MSLIDRAYGSLLGLMVGDAFGAQVEGTSGALLKELFPFGIREMGSRIRSFEGGTVTDDSEMALLMAASLVANDGFNVVDL' A
#
# COMPACT_ATOMS: atom_id res chain seq x y z
N MET A 1 -1.43 15.52 18.07
CA MET A 1 -1.84 14.81 16.84
C MET A 1 -3.26 15.25 16.49
N SER A 2 -3.41 15.99 15.41
CA SER A 2 -4.66 16.54 14.91
C SER A 2 -5.49 15.47 14.18
N LEU A 3 -6.75 15.80 13.84
CA LEU A 3 -7.55 14.96 12.94
C LEU A 3 -6.91 14.85 11.55
N ILE A 4 -6.32 15.95 11.06
CA ILE A 4 -5.59 15.99 9.79
C ILE A 4 -4.38 15.05 9.82
N ASP A 5 -3.62 15.03 10.93
CA ASP A 5 -2.45 14.14 11.06
C ASP A 5 -2.88 12.67 10.96
N ARG A 6 -4.05 12.33 11.53
CA ARG A 6 -4.61 10.97 11.46
C ARG A 6 -5.07 10.62 10.05
N ALA A 7 -5.71 11.56 9.35
CA ALA A 7 -6.14 11.36 7.96
C ALA A 7 -4.93 11.13 7.04
N TYR A 8 -3.91 11.99 7.13
CA TYR A 8 -2.65 11.79 6.39
C TYR A 8 -1.95 10.50 6.76
N GLY A 9 -1.84 10.20 8.05
CA GLY A 9 -1.22 8.95 8.51
C GLY A 9 -1.95 7.70 8.01
N SER A 10 -3.27 7.76 7.86
CA SER A 10 -4.06 6.63 7.33
C SER A 10 -3.78 6.41 5.85
N LEU A 11 -3.77 7.47 5.04
CA LEU A 11 -3.48 7.38 3.61
C LEU A 11 -2.01 6.99 3.37
N LEU A 12 -1.05 7.65 4.02
CA LEU A 12 0.36 7.31 3.90
C LEU A 12 0.65 5.89 4.42
N GLY A 13 0.01 5.49 5.52
CA GLY A 13 0.14 4.14 6.07
C GLY A 13 -0.35 3.05 5.13
N LEU A 14 -1.45 3.28 4.40
CA LEU A 14 -1.91 2.41 3.33
C LEU A 14 -0.83 2.25 2.25
N MET A 15 -0.35 3.38 1.70
CA MET A 15 0.62 3.39 0.59
C MET A 15 1.95 2.72 0.98
N VAL A 16 2.45 3.01 2.18
CA VAL A 16 3.70 2.40 2.69
C VAL A 16 3.50 0.91 2.98
N GLY A 17 2.36 0.52 3.55
CA GLY A 17 2.04 -0.87 3.88
C GLY A 17 1.91 -1.74 2.63
N ASP A 18 1.19 -1.24 1.63
CA ASP A 18 1.07 -1.84 0.31
C ASP A 18 2.46 -2.05 -0.32
N ALA A 19 3.19 -0.96 -0.59
CA ALA A 19 4.48 -1.05 -1.28
C ALA A 19 5.50 -1.95 -0.55
N PHE A 20 5.47 -1.97 0.79
CA PHE A 20 6.34 -2.85 1.58
C PHE A 20 5.88 -4.31 1.55
N GLY A 21 4.56 -4.56 1.60
CA GLY A 21 3.97 -5.89 1.61
C GLY A 21 4.03 -6.59 0.25
N ALA A 22 3.95 -5.83 -0.85
CA ALA A 22 3.91 -6.34 -2.22
C ALA A 22 5.10 -7.23 -2.59
N GLN A 23 6.29 -6.98 -2.01
CA GLN A 23 7.49 -7.78 -2.28
C GLN A 23 7.39 -9.24 -1.77
N VAL A 24 6.51 -9.49 -0.79
CA VAL A 24 6.28 -10.80 -0.18
C VAL A 24 4.90 -11.38 -0.42
N GLU A 25 4.09 -10.71 -1.22
CA GLU A 25 2.78 -11.21 -1.61
C GLU A 25 2.85 -12.65 -2.15
N GLY A 26 1.90 -13.49 -1.73
CA GLY A 26 1.84 -14.91 -2.08
C GLY A 26 2.91 -15.80 -1.45
N THR A 27 3.75 -15.26 -0.54
CA THR A 27 4.83 -16.03 0.12
C THR A 27 4.36 -16.55 1.48
N SER A 28 4.61 -17.82 1.78
CA SER A 28 4.24 -18.39 3.07
C SER A 28 5.10 -17.83 4.21
N GLY A 29 4.52 -17.69 5.40
CA GLY A 29 5.26 -17.21 6.57
C GLY A 29 6.45 -18.11 6.95
N ALA A 30 6.41 -19.41 6.65
CA ALA A 30 7.53 -20.32 6.87
C ALA A 30 8.71 -19.98 5.94
N LEU A 31 8.44 -19.79 4.65
CA LEU A 31 9.46 -19.40 3.67
C LEU A 31 10.00 -18.00 3.97
N LEU A 32 9.17 -17.06 4.43
CA LEU A 32 9.65 -15.74 4.85
C LEU A 32 10.62 -15.80 6.03
N LYS A 33 10.38 -16.67 7.01
CA LYS A 33 11.31 -16.87 8.14
C LYS A 33 12.63 -17.51 7.71
N GLU A 34 12.59 -18.38 6.70
CA GLU A 34 13.79 -18.98 6.12
C GLU A 34 14.61 -17.96 5.32
N LEU A 35 13.95 -17.18 4.44
CA LEU A 35 14.59 -16.17 3.60
C LEU A 35 15.06 -14.94 4.39
N PHE A 36 14.30 -14.56 5.43
CA PHE A 36 14.54 -13.36 6.24
C PHE A 36 14.50 -13.70 7.74
N PRO A 37 15.50 -14.43 8.26
CA PRO A 37 15.51 -14.90 9.66
C PRO A 37 15.50 -13.77 10.70
N PHE A 38 15.90 -12.55 10.30
CA PHE A 38 15.90 -11.36 11.15
C PHE A 38 14.79 -10.36 10.83
N GLY A 39 13.81 -10.78 10.02
CA GLY A 39 12.75 -9.96 9.48
C GLY A 39 13.18 -9.16 8.25
N ILE A 40 12.19 -8.67 7.53
CA ILE A 40 12.37 -7.79 6.38
C ILE A 40 12.37 -6.35 6.90
N ARG A 41 13.36 -5.56 6.50
CA ARG A 41 13.55 -4.20 7.01
C ARG A 41 13.58 -3.13 5.92
N GLU A 42 13.80 -3.55 4.68
CA GLU A 42 13.95 -2.65 3.54
C GLU A 42 12.90 -2.96 2.46
N MET A 43 12.44 -1.92 1.77
CA MET A 43 11.70 -2.09 0.52
C MET A 43 12.63 -2.60 -0.58
N GLY A 44 12.13 -3.47 -1.46
CA GLY A 44 12.92 -4.07 -2.53
C GLY A 44 13.87 -5.19 -2.07
N SER A 45 13.71 -5.72 -0.86
CA SER A 45 14.50 -6.85 -0.34
C SER A 45 14.30 -8.14 -1.13
N ARG A 46 13.24 -8.22 -1.94
CA ARG A 46 12.93 -9.34 -2.82
C ARG A 46 12.64 -8.84 -4.22
N ILE A 47 13.27 -9.45 -5.22
CA ILE A 47 13.08 -9.09 -6.63
C ILE A 47 11.65 -9.43 -7.05
N ARG A 48 10.98 -8.44 -7.65
CA ARG A 48 9.65 -8.57 -8.28
C ARG A 48 9.73 -8.01 -9.70
N SER A 49 8.61 -8.01 -10.41
CA SER A 49 8.46 -7.38 -11.72
C SER A 49 8.40 -5.85 -11.66
N PHE A 50 8.38 -5.27 -10.46
CA PHE A 50 8.31 -3.83 -10.19
C PHE A 50 9.41 -3.41 -9.21
N GLU A 51 9.76 -2.12 -9.22
CA GLU A 51 10.78 -1.55 -8.34
C GLU A 51 10.30 -1.49 -6.89
N GLY A 52 11.22 -1.64 -5.94
CA GLY A 52 10.91 -1.48 -4.51
C GLY A 52 10.33 -0.11 -4.21
N GLY A 53 9.22 -0.07 -3.46
CA GLY A 53 8.48 1.16 -3.17
C GLY A 53 7.38 1.50 -4.17
N THR A 54 7.24 0.72 -5.25
CA THR A 54 6.07 0.80 -6.14
C THR A 54 4.84 0.28 -5.39
N VAL A 55 3.76 1.05 -5.39
CA VAL A 55 2.45 0.64 -4.83
C VAL A 55 1.71 -0.30 -5.79
N THR A 56 0.71 -1.03 -5.30
CA THR A 56 -0.13 -1.91 -6.12
C THR A 56 -1.56 -1.40 -6.22
N ASP A 57 -2.45 -2.26 -6.70
CA ASP A 57 -3.88 -2.01 -6.85
C ASP A 57 -4.56 -1.53 -5.57
N ASP A 58 -4.14 -1.97 -4.38
CA ASP A 58 -4.65 -1.47 -3.09
C ASP A 58 -4.58 0.07 -3.00
N SER A 59 -3.42 0.63 -3.31
CA SER A 59 -3.19 2.08 -3.28
C SER A 59 -3.76 2.79 -4.50
N GLU A 60 -3.60 2.22 -5.69
CA GLU A 60 -4.09 2.82 -6.94
C GLU A 60 -5.61 2.97 -6.89
N MET A 61 -6.33 1.92 -6.47
CA MET A 61 -7.79 1.98 -6.31
C MET A 61 -8.21 2.95 -5.20
N ALA A 62 -7.47 3.01 -4.10
CA ALA A 62 -7.75 3.98 -3.04
C ALA A 62 -7.58 5.44 -3.51
N LEU A 63 -6.56 5.73 -4.32
CA LEU A 63 -6.36 7.06 -4.93
C LEU A 63 -7.46 7.39 -5.93
N LEU A 64 -7.86 6.45 -6.78
CA LEU A 64 -8.96 6.64 -7.72
C LEU A 64 -10.29 6.91 -6.99
N MET A 65 -10.58 6.15 -5.94
CA MET A 65 -11.76 6.38 -5.10
C MET A 65 -11.71 7.77 -4.44
N ALA A 66 -10.57 8.17 -3.87
CA ALA A 66 -10.40 9.49 -3.28
C ALA A 66 -10.57 10.61 -4.32
N ALA A 67 -10.04 10.43 -5.53
CA ALA A 67 -10.18 11.39 -6.63
C ALA A 67 -11.65 11.56 -7.03
N SER A 68 -12.41 10.46 -7.17
CA SER A 68 -13.85 10.51 -7.47
C SER A 68 -14.63 11.24 -6.37
N LEU A 69 -14.37 10.94 -5.09
CA LEU A 69 -15.02 11.61 -3.96
C LEU A 69 -14.79 13.12 -3.96
N VAL A 70 -13.56 13.56 -4.22
CA VAL A 70 -13.21 14.97 -4.30
C VAL A 70 -13.84 15.64 -5.53
N ALA A 71 -13.86 14.97 -6.68
CA ALA A 71 -14.42 15.50 -7.91
C ALA A 71 -15.95 15.68 -7.86
N ASN A 72 -16.65 14.80 -7.13
CA ASN A 72 -18.11 14.79 -7.06
C ASN A 72 -18.69 15.38 -5.75
N ASP A 73 -17.84 15.87 -4.84
CA ASP A 73 -18.23 16.30 -3.48
C ASP A 73 -19.05 15.23 -2.73
N GLY A 74 -18.65 13.96 -2.89
CA GLY A 74 -19.40 12.82 -2.38
C GLY A 74 -19.30 11.60 -3.27
N PHE A 75 -20.06 10.57 -2.91
CA PHE A 75 -20.06 9.29 -3.61
C PHE A 75 -20.86 9.35 -4.92
N ASN A 76 -20.24 8.90 -6.02
CA ASN A 76 -20.87 8.76 -7.32
C ASN A 76 -20.51 7.42 -7.96
N VAL A 77 -21.49 6.50 -8.06
CA VAL A 77 -21.28 5.14 -8.58
C VAL A 77 -20.99 5.07 -10.09
N VAL A 78 -21.26 6.12 -10.85
CA VAL A 78 -20.98 6.15 -12.29
C VAL A 78 -19.52 6.56 -12.55
N ASP A 79 -18.94 7.33 -11.64
CA ASP A 79 -17.57 7.83 -11.73
C ASP A 79 -16.55 6.94 -11.00
N LEU A 80 -17.00 6.24 -9.95
CA LEU A 80 -16.21 5.24 -9.21
C LEU A 80 -16.15 3.91 -9.96
#